data_AF-S4RVV1-F1
#
_entry.id   AF-S4RVV1-F1
#
_cell.length_a   1.000
_cell.length_b   1.000
_cell.length_c   1.000
_cell.angle_alpha   90.00
_cell.angle_beta   90.00
_cell.angle_gamma   90.00
#
_symmetry.space_group_name_H-M   'P 1'
#
loop_
_entity.id
_entity.type
_entity.pdbx_description
1 polymer ?
#
loop_
_entity_poly.entity_id
_entity_poly.type
_entity_poly.pdbx_seq_one_letter_code
_entity_poly.pdbx_strand_id
1 'polypeptide(L)'
;PCSVVAVPRKLLHTSNQSHAPVPRLPETGGKVRLGFVPEELFQFLYPKIGVILPFALGRGLLTYLLSKELYIINNETFAGLSMAAILIYIIKKYGKDVAAYADKLNDELIESVNSVRDVTINNLTKAIENEKKEQWCVEGRNMLFDAKKVVSAMLFKLQSLNRLNLAFLKVKCNSPQQVAGISLLKDRRLDVPEAFHWHRTVLLRIARSAQDKDTIAKCIADLKVLSKTAQARA
;
A
#
# COMPACT_ATOMS: atom_id res chain seq x y z
N PRO A 1 -22.49 4.53 -48.24
CA PRO A 1 -23.61 3.58 -48.05
C PRO A 1 -23.44 2.78 -46.73
N CYS A 2 -24.07 3.32 -45.69
CA CYS A 2 -24.59 2.73 -44.45
C CYS A 2 -23.96 1.42 -43.91
N SER A 3 -23.18 1.53 -42.84
CA SER A 3 -23.10 0.51 -41.79
C SER A 3 -23.96 0.97 -40.61
N VAL A 4 -25.07 0.28 -40.38
CA VAL A 4 -26.03 0.55 -39.30
C VAL A 4 -25.37 0.13 -37.99
N VAL A 5 -24.95 1.12 -37.20
CA VAL A 5 -24.56 0.92 -35.80
C VAL A 5 -25.82 0.52 -35.04
N ALA A 6 -25.88 -0.73 -34.59
CA ALA A 6 -26.93 -1.20 -33.70
C ALA A 6 -26.82 -0.44 -32.38
N VAL A 7 -27.67 0.57 -32.21
CA VAL A 7 -27.91 1.24 -30.93
C VAL A 7 -28.38 0.15 -29.95
N PRO A 8 -27.76 -0.02 -28.77
CA PRO A 8 -28.26 -0.97 -27.80
C PRO A 8 -29.68 -0.56 -27.44
N ARG A 9 -30.64 -1.45 -27.75
CA ARG A 9 -32.02 -1.30 -27.28
C ARG A 9 -31.92 -1.05 -25.78
N LYS A 10 -32.37 0.13 -25.35
CA LYS A 10 -32.74 0.36 -23.95
C LYS A 10 -33.70 -0.78 -23.61
N LEU A 11 -33.20 -1.77 -22.87
CA LEU A 11 -34.01 -2.70 -22.13
C LEU A 11 -34.84 -1.80 -21.21
N LEU A 12 -36.04 -1.45 -21.67
CA LEU A 12 -37.06 -0.90 -20.81
C LEU A 12 -37.24 -1.96 -19.72
N HIS A 13 -36.68 -1.66 -18.55
CA HIS A 13 -36.94 -2.43 -17.35
C HIS A 13 -38.46 -2.49 -17.21
N THR A 14 -39.04 -3.65 -17.53
CA THR A 14 -40.36 -4.03 -17.03
C THR A 14 -40.17 -4.39 -15.55
N SER A 15 -39.68 -3.45 -14.74
CA SER A 15 -39.76 -3.61 -13.29
C SER A 15 -41.23 -3.45 -12.95
N ASN A 16 -41.80 -4.42 -12.23
CA ASN A 16 -43.15 -4.30 -11.69
C ASN A 16 -43.33 -2.91 -11.07
N GLN A 17 -44.37 -2.19 -11.49
CA GLN A 17 -44.66 -0.82 -11.00
C GLN A 17 -44.78 -0.76 -9.47
N SER A 18 -44.98 -1.90 -8.80
CA SER A 18 -44.99 -2.05 -7.34
C SER A 18 -43.65 -1.77 -6.65
N HIS A 19 -42.53 -1.78 -7.38
CA HIS A 19 -41.19 -1.50 -6.84
C HIS A 19 -40.66 -0.12 -7.24
N ALA A 20 -41.51 0.74 -7.81
CA ALA A 20 -41.13 2.11 -8.06
C ALA A 20 -40.84 2.80 -6.72
N PRO A 21 -39.76 3.60 -6.62
CA PRO A 21 -39.49 4.37 -5.42
C PRO A 21 -40.65 5.35 -5.19
N VAL A 22 -41.36 5.16 -4.08
CA VAL A 22 -42.45 6.04 -3.67
C VAL A 22 -41.84 7.36 -3.18
N PRO A 23 -42.45 8.52 -3.47
CA PRO A 23 -42.03 9.77 -2.86
C PRO A 23 -42.04 9.66 -1.33
N ARG A 24 -41.13 10.37 -0.67
CA ARG A 24 -41.09 10.40 0.80
C ARG A 24 -42.37 11.01 1.34
N LEU A 25 -42.83 10.49 2.48
CA LEU A 25 -43.94 11.11 3.19
C LEU A 25 -43.55 12.53 3.63
N PRO A 26 -44.48 13.49 3.61
CA PRO A 26 -44.24 14.81 4.16
C PRO A 26 -44.03 14.74 5.68
N GLU A 27 -43.08 15.53 6.19
CA GLU A 27 -42.71 15.55 7.62
C GLU A 27 -43.85 16.02 8.54
N THR A 28 -44.78 16.81 8.03
CA THR A 28 -45.89 17.36 8.82
C THR A 28 -47.22 17.14 8.12
N GLY A 29 -48.19 16.61 8.87
CA GLY A 29 -49.57 16.46 8.43
C GLY A 29 -50.32 17.79 8.38
N GLY A 30 -51.47 17.79 7.70
CA GLY A 30 -52.37 18.94 7.68
C GLY A 30 -52.85 19.32 9.08
N LYS A 31 -52.92 20.63 9.36
CA LYS A 31 -53.34 21.12 10.67
C LYS A 31 -54.83 20.87 10.89
N VAL A 32 -55.19 20.38 12.08
CA VAL A 32 -56.59 20.09 12.45
C VAL A 32 -56.95 20.85 13.72
N ARG A 33 -58.08 21.56 13.70
CA ARG A 33 -58.68 22.20 14.89
C ARG A 33 -59.73 21.28 15.50
N LEU A 34 -59.86 21.32 16.83
CA LEU A 34 -60.82 20.52 17.63
C LEU A 34 -60.68 18.99 17.45
N GLY A 35 -59.59 18.51 16.86
CA GLY A 35 -59.30 17.09 16.66
C GLY A 35 -59.95 16.45 15.43
N PHE A 36 -60.97 17.07 14.82
CA PHE A 36 -61.65 16.50 13.63
C PHE A 36 -61.86 17.48 12.46
N VAL A 37 -61.76 18.80 12.68
CA VAL A 37 -62.02 19.79 11.62
C VAL A 37 -60.69 20.25 11.01
N PRO A 38 -60.38 19.96 9.74
CA PRO A 38 -59.15 20.42 9.10
C PRO A 38 -59.13 21.95 8.96
N GLU A 39 -57.94 22.54 9.06
CA GLU A 39 -57.72 23.98 8.88
C GLU A 39 -58.15 24.46 7.50
N GLU A 40 -58.08 23.59 6.48
CA GLU A 40 -58.48 23.88 5.11
C GLU A 40 -59.94 24.36 5.01
N LEU A 41 -60.84 23.82 5.85
CA LEU A 41 -62.24 24.28 5.91
C LEU A 41 -62.34 25.70 6.50
N PHE A 42 -61.49 26.03 7.48
CA PHE A 42 -61.43 27.40 8.02
C PHE A 42 -60.87 28.36 6.97
N GLN A 43 -59.81 27.98 6.26
CA GLN A 43 -59.21 28.80 5.21
C GLN A 43 -60.17 29.04 4.04
N PHE A 44 -60.98 28.04 3.68
CA PHE A 44 -62.02 28.19 2.67
C PHE A 44 -63.11 29.21 3.07
N LEU A 45 -63.49 29.22 4.35
CA LEU A 45 -64.57 30.09 4.87
C LEU A 45 -64.09 31.49 5.27
N TYR A 46 -62.79 31.64 5.59
CA TYR A 46 -62.17 32.89 6.00
C TYR A 46 -62.42 34.09 5.05
N PRO A 47 -62.23 33.99 3.72
CA PRO A 47 -62.38 35.14 2.83
C PRO A 47 -63.83 35.64 2.72
N LYS A 48 -64.81 34.82 3.12
CA LYS A 48 -66.23 35.18 2.98
C LYS A 48 -66.79 35.86 4.23
N ILE A 49 -66.51 35.32 5.42
CA ILE A 49 -67.23 35.73 6.66
C ILE A 49 -66.29 35.72 7.89
N GLY A 50 -64.98 35.67 7.68
CA GLY A 50 -63.97 35.77 8.74
C GLY A 50 -63.89 34.56 9.68
N VAL A 51 -63.14 34.73 10.78
CA VAL A 51 -62.78 33.65 11.73
C VAL A 51 -63.97 33.11 12.53
N ILE A 52 -65.01 33.93 12.72
CA ILE A 52 -66.14 33.60 13.61
C ILE A 52 -67.09 32.60 12.94
N LEU A 53 -67.20 32.65 11.61
CA LEU A 53 -68.20 31.87 10.87
C LEU A 53 -68.08 30.37 11.11
N PRO A 54 -66.92 29.70 10.99
CA PRO A 54 -66.85 28.25 11.20
C PRO A 54 -67.33 27.83 12.59
N PHE A 55 -67.08 28.65 13.62
CA PHE A 55 -67.55 28.40 14.98
C PHE A 55 -69.05 28.67 15.13
N ALA A 56 -69.56 29.75 14.51
CA ALA A 56 -70.98 30.08 14.51
C ALA A 56 -71.80 29.04 13.71
N LEU A 57 -71.26 28.54 12.59
CA LEU A 57 -71.85 27.45 11.81
C LEU A 57 -71.85 26.14 12.60
N GLY A 58 -70.77 25.80 13.30
CA GLY A 58 -70.75 24.61 14.16
C GLY A 58 -71.80 24.67 15.27
N ARG A 59 -71.92 25.80 15.97
CA ARG A 59 -72.97 26.01 16.98
C ARG A 59 -74.37 26.02 16.37
N GLY A 60 -74.54 26.71 15.25
CA GLY A 60 -75.81 26.82 14.54
C GLY A 60 -76.29 25.47 14.00
N LEU A 61 -75.38 24.64 13.49
CA LEU A 61 -75.70 23.28 13.05
C LEU A 61 -76.13 22.41 14.24
N LEU A 62 -75.42 22.50 15.37
CA LEU A 62 -75.77 21.76 16.58
C LEU A 62 -77.15 22.16 17.12
N THR A 63 -77.45 23.46 17.22
CA THR A 63 -78.77 23.95 17.68
C THR A 63 -79.87 23.62 16.68
N TYR A 64 -79.58 23.65 15.37
CA TYR A 64 -80.52 23.24 14.33
C TYR A 64 -80.87 21.75 14.43
N LEU A 65 -79.89 20.87 14.61
CA LEU A 65 -80.09 19.42 14.77
C LEU A 65 -80.98 19.11 15.98
N LEU A 66 -80.79 19.82 17.10
CA LEU A 66 -81.62 19.69 18.29
C LEU A 66 -83.02 20.27 18.08
N SER A 67 -83.15 21.45 17.47
CA SER A 67 -84.43 22.13 17.25
C SER A 67 -85.32 21.43 16.22
N LYS A 68 -84.74 20.71 15.25
CA LYS A 68 -85.47 19.93 14.24
C LYS A 68 -85.65 18.46 14.62
N GLU A 69 -85.29 18.08 15.85
CA GLU A 69 -85.35 16.70 16.35
C GLU A 69 -84.63 15.68 15.44
N LEU A 70 -83.69 16.14 14.61
CA LEU A 70 -82.82 15.26 13.82
C LEU A 70 -81.84 14.50 14.71
N TYR A 71 -81.57 15.05 15.90
CA TYR A 71 -80.84 14.39 16.97
C TYR A 71 -81.71 14.32 18.24
N ILE A 72 -82.30 13.14 18.49
CA ILE A 72 -83.18 12.88 19.64
C ILE A 72 -82.33 12.56 20.88
N ILE A 73 -82.56 13.28 21.98
CA ILE A 73 -81.84 13.07 23.24
C ILE A 73 -82.42 11.83 23.95
N ASN A 74 -81.79 10.68 23.70
CA ASN A 74 -82.06 9.41 24.40
C ASN A 74 -81.02 9.14 25.51
N ASN A 75 -81.28 8.13 26.35
CA ASN A 75 -80.31 7.66 27.36
C ASN A 75 -78.95 7.28 26.72
N GLU A 76 -78.96 6.77 25.49
CA GLU A 76 -77.74 6.44 24.73
C GLU A 76 -76.88 7.66 24.42
N THR A 77 -77.47 8.85 24.27
CA THR A 77 -76.70 10.08 24.00
C THR A 77 -75.86 10.53 25.19
N PHE A 78 -76.34 10.30 26.42
CA PHE A 78 -75.58 10.52 27.65
C PHE A 78 -74.41 9.53 27.77
N ALA A 79 -74.63 8.26 27.41
CA ALA A 79 -73.58 7.25 27.33
C ALA A 79 -72.53 7.58 26.25
N GLY A 80 -72.96 8.08 25.09
CA GLY A 80 -72.05 8.53 24.03
C GLY A 80 -71.18 9.71 24.46
N LEU A 81 -71.76 10.70 25.17
CA LEU A 81 -71.02 11.86 25.66
C LEU A 81 -69.98 11.48 26.72
N SER A 82 -70.30 10.55 27.62
CA SER A 82 -69.34 10.08 28.63
C SER A 82 -68.19 9.29 28.00
N MET A 83 -68.47 8.44 27.00
CA MET A 83 -67.43 7.75 26.22
C MET A 83 -66.53 8.72 25.44
N ALA A 84 -67.11 9.73 24.80
CA ALA A 84 -66.35 10.76 24.11
C ALA A 84 -65.43 11.54 25.05
N ALA A 85 -65.90 11.87 26.27
CA ALA A 85 -65.09 12.55 27.28
C ALA A 85 -63.87 11.70 27.71
N ILE A 86 -64.07 10.40 27.92
CA ILE A 86 -62.99 9.46 28.26
C ILE A 86 -61.97 9.36 27.11
N LEU A 87 -62.43 9.25 25.86
CA LEU A 87 -61.54 9.21 24.70
C LEU A 87 -60.69 10.48 24.57
N ILE A 88 -61.30 11.66 24.73
CA ILE A 88 -60.58 12.94 24.71
C ILE A 88 -59.54 12.99 25.84
N TYR A 89 -59.88 12.46 27.03
CA TYR A 89 -58.96 12.39 28.16
C TYR A 89 -57.74 11.50 27.85
N ILE A 90 -57.97 10.31 27.31
CA ILE A 90 -56.92 9.35 26.94
C ILE A 90 -56.00 9.96 25.88
N ILE A 91 -56.55 10.56 24.82
CA ILE A 91 -55.75 11.18 23.76
C ILE A 91 -54.88 12.32 24.31
N LYS A 92 -55.43 13.17 25.18
CA LYS A 92 -54.68 14.28 25.78
C LYS A 92 -53.59 13.82 26.76
N LYS A 93 -53.81 12.73 27.49
CA LYS A 93 -52.86 12.20 28.48
C LYS A 93 -51.77 11.35 27.85
N TYR A 94 -52.14 10.37 27.04
CA TYR A 94 -51.24 9.36 26.49
C TYR A 94 -50.77 9.64 25.06
N GLY A 95 -51.32 10.66 24.38
CA GLY A 95 -50.98 10.95 22.99
C GLY A 95 -49.49 11.25 22.77
N LYS A 96 -48.83 11.92 23.72
CA LYS A 96 -47.39 12.21 23.62
C LYS A 96 -46.53 10.95 23.74
N ASP A 97 -46.89 10.06 24.67
CA ASP A 97 -46.14 8.83 24.92
C ASP A 97 -46.28 7.85 23.75
N VAL A 98 -47.49 7.75 23.19
CA VAL A 98 -47.75 6.92 22.00
C VAL A 98 -47.03 7.46 20.77
N ALA A 99 -47.00 8.79 20.57
CA ALA A 99 -46.26 9.40 19.47
C ALA A 99 -44.75 9.14 19.60
N ALA A 100 -44.18 9.40 20.78
CA ALA A 100 -42.77 9.14 21.04
C ALA A 100 -42.39 7.65 20.92
N TYR A 101 -43.32 6.73 21.22
CA TYR A 101 -43.11 5.31 21.01
C TYR A 101 -43.13 4.94 19.52
N ALA A 102 -44.05 5.49 18.74
CA ALA A 102 -44.11 5.27 17.30
C ALA A 102 -42.84 5.81 16.58
N ASP A 103 -42.34 6.97 17.00
CA ASP A 103 -41.10 7.55 16.46
C ASP A 103 -39.90 6.64 16.74
N LYS A 104 -39.78 6.12 17.97
CA LYS A 104 -38.71 5.18 18.35
C LYS A 104 -38.70 3.90 17.51
N LEU A 105 -39.88 3.35 17.20
CA LEU A 105 -39.97 2.15 16.36
C LEU A 105 -39.48 2.41 14.93
N ASN A 106 -39.78 3.58 14.38
CA ASN A 106 -39.28 3.97 13.05
C ASN A 106 -37.76 4.19 13.07
N ASP A 107 -37.25 4.85 14.11
CA ASP A 107 -35.81 5.09 14.26
C ASP A 107 -35.03 3.78 14.40
N GLU A 108 -35.51 2.82 15.20
CA GLU A 108 -34.89 1.49 15.35
C GLU A 108 -34.90 0.71 14.03
N LEU A 109 -35.97 0.81 13.25
CA LEU A 109 -36.04 0.18 11.92
C LEU A 109 -35.04 0.81 10.95
N ILE A 110 -34.89 2.14 10.96
CA ILE A 110 -33.92 2.85 10.13
C ILE A 110 -32.49 2.50 10.56
N GLU A 111 -32.21 2.46 11.87
CA GLU A 111 -30.91 2.12 12.42
C GLU A 111 -30.50 0.68 12.10
N SER A 112 -31.40 -0.28 12.27
CA SER A 112 -31.13 -1.68 11.93
C SER A 112 -30.81 -1.85 10.44
N VAL A 113 -31.57 -1.21 9.55
CA VAL A 113 -31.30 -1.21 8.10
C VAL A 113 -29.95 -0.57 7.78
N ASN A 114 -29.62 0.57 8.40
CA ASN A 114 -28.35 1.26 8.19
C ASN A 114 -27.16 0.43 8.69
N SER A 115 -27.28 -0.22 9.85
CA SER A 115 -26.21 -1.07 10.40
C SER A 115 -25.89 -2.25 9.48
N VAL A 116 -26.91 -2.92 8.93
CA VAL A 116 -26.74 -4.01 7.96
C VAL A 116 -26.10 -3.50 6.68
N ARG A 117 -26.53 -2.33 6.20
CA ARG A 117 -25.95 -1.69 5.01
C ARG A 117 -24.46 -1.39 5.22
N ASP A 118 -24.10 -0.78 6.34
CA ASP A 118 -22.73 -0.35 6.62
C ASP A 118 -21.80 -1.55 6.86
N VAL A 119 -22.27 -2.60 7.55
CA VAL A 119 -21.55 -3.88 7.66
C VAL A 119 -21.33 -4.49 6.28
N THR A 120 -22.34 -4.48 5.41
CA THR A 120 -22.22 -5.00 4.05
C THR A 120 -21.21 -4.21 3.23
N ILE A 121 -21.27 -2.88 3.28
CA ILE A 121 -20.30 -2.01 2.61
C ILE A 121 -18.88 -2.30 3.11
N ASN A 122 -18.68 -2.39 4.42
CA ASN A 122 -17.38 -2.67 5.01
C ASN A 122 -16.83 -4.06 4.65
N ASN A 123 -17.71 -5.06 4.52
CA ASN A 123 -17.30 -6.40 4.09
C ASN A 123 -16.90 -6.39 2.61
N LEU A 124 -17.63 -5.68 1.75
CA LEU A 124 -17.32 -5.54 0.33
C LEU A 124 -16.02 -4.75 0.11
N THR A 125 -15.78 -3.67 0.86
CA THR A 125 -14.53 -2.90 0.74
C THR A 125 -13.32 -3.73 1.16
N LYS A 126 -13.42 -4.49 2.26
CA LYS A 126 -12.38 -5.44 2.69
C LYS A 126 -12.11 -6.52 1.64
N ALA A 127 -13.15 -7.06 1.01
CA ALA A 127 -13.00 -8.04 -0.06
C ALA A 127 -12.24 -7.44 -1.26
N ILE A 128 -12.59 -6.21 -1.68
CA ILE A 128 -11.90 -5.49 -2.76
C ILE A 128 -10.43 -5.24 -2.42
N GLU A 129 -10.11 -4.85 -1.18
CA GLU A 129 -8.73 -4.65 -0.75
C GLU A 129 -7.92 -5.95 -0.78
N ASN A 130 -8.52 -7.06 -0.37
CA ASN A 130 -7.87 -8.36 -0.42
C ASN A 130 -7.65 -8.83 -1.86
N GLU A 131 -8.64 -8.66 -2.75
CA GLU A 131 -8.48 -8.96 -4.18
C GLU A 131 -7.38 -8.12 -4.83
N LYS A 132 -7.28 -6.83 -4.49
CA LYS A 132 -6.19 -5.97 -4.97
C LYS A 132 -4.82 -6.45 -4.51
N LYS A 133 -4.69 -6.92 -3.26
CA LYS A 133 -3.44 -7.51 -2.76
C LYS A 133 -3.08 -8.78 -3.52
N GLU A 134 -4.06 -9.64 -3.78
CA GLU A 134 -3.83 -10.86 -4.57
C GLU A 134 -3.44 -10.55 -6.01
N GLN A 135 -4.09 -9.57 -6.65
CA GLN A 135 -3.71 -9.08 -7.98
C GLN A 135 -2.26 -8.58 -7.99
N TRP A 136 -1.88 -7.77 -7.01
CA TRP A 136 -0.50 -7.30 -6.86
C TRP A 136 0.51 -8.44 -6.66
N CYS A 137 0.16 -9.45 -5.85
CA CYS A 137 0.98 -10.65 -5.68
C CYS A 137 1.13 -11.45 -6.99
N VAL A 138 0.08 -11.54 -7.80
CA VAL A 138 0.13 -12.20 -9.12
C VAL A 138 1.08 -11.46 -10.07
N GLU A 139 0.98 -10.14 -10.15
CA GLU A 139 1.88 -9.32 -10.97
C GLU A 139 3.34 -9.47 -10.56
N GLY A 140 3.61 -9.49 -9.25
CA GLY A 140 4.97 -9.70 -8.70
C GLY A 140 5.59 -11.05 -9.06
N ARG A 141 4.78 -12.11 -9.28
CA ARG A 141 5.29 -13.43 -9.68
C ARG A 141 6.01 -13.39 -11.04
N ASN A 142 5.50 -12.63 -12.00
CA ASN A 142 6.15 -12.51 -13.31
C ASN A 142 7.53 -11.84 -13.18
N MET A 143 7.62 -10.76 -12.39
CA MET A 143 8.89 -10.09 -12.09
C MET A 143 9.90 -11.03 -11.42
N LEU A 144 9.43 -11.89 -10.50
CA LEU A 144 10.28 -12.88 -9.85
C LEU A 144 10.85 -13.90 -10.85
N PHE A 145 10.04 -14.37 -11.80
CA PHE A 145 10.51 -15.30 -12.84
C PHE A 145 11.54 -14.63 -13.75
N ASP A 146 11.33 -13.38 -14.14
CA ASP A 146 12.28 -12.66 -14.99
C ASP A 146 13.59 -12.36 -14.25
N ALA A 147 13.54 -11.97 -12.98
CA ALA A 147 14.73 -11.86 -12.13
C ALA A 147 15.52 -13.17 -12.05
N LYS A 148 14.85 -14.31 -11.87
CA LYS A 148 15.50 -15.63 -11.86
C LYS A 148 16.18 -15.96 -13.19
N LYS A 149 15.54 -15.65 -14.33
CA LYS A 149 16.15 -15.84 -15.66
C LYS A 149 17.42 -15.00 -15.78
N VAL A 150 17.39 -13.72 -15.38
CA VAL A 150 18.57 -12.84 -15.42
C VAL A 150 19.69 -13.37 -14.51
N VAL A 151 19.39 -13.79 -13.29
CA VAL A 151 20.39 -14.35 -12.36
C VAL A 151 21.03 -15.61 -12.94
N SER A 152 20.24 -16.54 -13.49
CA SER A 152 20.79 -17.76 -14.10
C SER A 152 21.68 -17.46 -15.32
N ALA A 153 21.26 -16.54 -16.19
CA ALA A 153 22.06 -16.10 -17.33
C ALA A 153 23.38 -15.43 -16.88
N MET A 154 23.32 -14.60 -15.83
CA MET A 154 24.49 -13.95 -15.27
C MET A 154 25.48 -14.95 -14.66
N LEU A 155 24.99 -15.93 -13.90
CA LEU A 155 25.83 -16.99 -13.32
C LEU A 155 26.53 -17.80 -14.42
N PHE A 156 25.82 -18.14 -15.49
CA PHE A 156 26.42 -18.82 -16.63
C PHE A 156 27.54 -17.96 -17.27
N LYS A 157 27.30 -16.66 -17.44
CA LYS A 157 28.31 -15.74 -17.98
C LYS A 157 29.52 -15.64 -17.05
N LEU A 158 29.31 -15.50 -15.75
CA LEU A 158 30.39 -15.46 -14.75
C LEU A 158 31.22 -16.75 -14.77
N GLN A 159 30.59 -17.92 -14.87
CA GLN A 159 31.32 -19.18 -14.95
C GLN A 159 32.20 -19.25 -16.22
N SER A 160 31.68 -18.78 -17.36
CA SER A 160 32.47 -18.72 -18.61
C SER A 160 33.67 -17.79 -18.49
N LEU A 161 33.47 -16.59 -17.92
CA LEU A 161 34.54 -15.61 -17.71
C LEU A 161 35.57 -16.11 -16.70
N ASN A 162 35.14 -16.80 -15.63
CA ASN A 162 36.05 -17.42 -14.67
C ASN A 162 36.93 -18.49 -15.32
N ARG A 163 36.36 -19.34 -16.18
CA ARG A 163 37.15 -20.35 -16.92
C ARG A 163 38.18 -19.67 -17.83
N LEU A 164 37.80 -18.62 -18.55
CA LEU A 164 38.71 -17.83 -19.40
C LEU A 164 39.81 -17.15 -18.58
N ASN A 165 39.47 -16.53 -17.46
CA ASN A 165 40.42 -15.89 -16.55
C ASN A 165 41.39 -16.89 -15.94
N LEU A 166 40.93 -18.07 -15.52
CA LEU A 166 41.80 -19.12 -15.01
C LEU A 166 42.79 -19.61 -16.08
N ALA A 167 42.33 -19.81 -17.32
CA ALA A 167 43.21 -20.16 -18.43
C ALA A 167 44.23 -19.05 -18.71
N PHE A 168 43.78 -17.80 -18.75
CA PHE A 168 44.65 -16.63 -18.94
C PHE A 168 45.70 -16.50 -17.84
N LEU A 169 45.30 -16.62 -16.56
CA LEU A 169 46.21 -16.58 -15.42
C LEU A 169 47.22 -17.72 -15.48
N LYS A 170 46.81 -18.93 -15.88
CA LYS A 170 47.72 -20.07 -16.01
C LYS A 170 48.79 -19.82 -17.07
N VAL A 171 48.41 -19.28 -18.24
CA VAL A 171 49.37 -18.87 -19.28
C VAL A 171 50.26 -17.73 -18.77
N LYS A 172 49.68 -16.75 -18.07
CA LYS A 172 50.39 -15.59 -17.53
C LYS A 172 51.34 -15.94 -16.40
N CYS A 173 51.10 -17.00 -15.62
CA CYS A 173 52.03 -17.51 -14.61
C CYS A 173 53.12 -18.39 -15.23
N ASN A 174 52.78 -19.19 -16.24
CA ASN A 174 53.77 -20.01 -16.95
C ASN A 174 54.76 -19.17 -17.77
N SER A 175 54.32 -18.05 -18.34
CA SER A 175 55.18 -17.16 -19.15
C SER A 175 56.39 -16.58 -18.39
N PRO A 176 56.25 -15.91 -17.22
CA PRO A 176 57.37 -15.43 -16.45
C PRO A 176 58.16 -16.58 -15.83
N GLN A 177 57.55 -17.75 -15.57
CA GLN A 177 58.30 -18.92 -15.11
C GLN A 177 59.20 -19.49 -16.21
N GLN A 178 58.73 -19.53 -17.46
CA GLN A 178 59.54 -19.92 -18.61
C GLN A 178 60.61 -18.86 -18.93
N VAL A 179 60.27 -17.58 -18.89
CA VAL A 179 61.23 -16.49 -19.08
C VAL A 179 62.25 -16.46 -17.95
N ALA A 180 61.85 -16.71 -16.69
CA ALA A 180 62.75 -16.84 -15.55
C ALA A 180 63.65 -18.07 -15.68
N GLY A 181 63.11 -19.21 -16.14
CA GLY A 181 63.91 -20.39 -16.45
C GLY A 181 64.96 -20.12 -17.52
N ILE A 182 64.57 -19.47 -18.63
CA ILE A 182 65.48 -19.07 -19.72
C ILE A 182 66.46 -18.00 -19.23
N SER A 183 66.04 -17.01 -18.46
CA SER A 183 66.92 -15.95 -17.95
C SER A 183 67.85 -16.46 -16.87
N LEU A 184 67.49 -17.49 -16.09
CA LEU A 184 68.38 -18.17 -15.14
C LEU A 184 69.37 -19.10 -15.86
N LEU A 185 68.95 -19.76 -16.94
CA LEU A 185 69.85 -20.54 -17.81
C LEU A 185 70.79 -19.64 -18.63
N LYS A 186 70.39 -18.39 -18.92
CA LYS A 186 71.17 -17.42 -19.70
C LYS A 186 71.96 -16.46 -18.82
N ASP A 187 71.53 -16.22 -17.59
CA ASP A 187 72.30 -15.48 -16.61
C ASP A 187 73.55 -16.30 -16.30
N ARG A 188 74.70 -15.74 -16.64
CA ARG A 188 76.04 -16.23 -16.26
C ARG A 188 76.22 -16.48 -14.75
N ARG A 189 75.20 -16.26 -13.90
CA ARG A 189 75.25 -16.42 -12.44
C ARG A 189 75.42 -17.87 -11.99
N LEU A 190 74.95 -18.85 -12.77
CA LEU A 190 75.17 -20.27 -12.46
C LEU A 190 76.58 -20.75 -12.85
N ASP A 191 77.19 -20.18 -13.90
CA ASP A 191 78.57 -20.49 -14.32
C ASP A 191 79.64 -19.70 -13.54
N VAL A 192 79.28 -18.53 -12.97
CA VAL A 192 80.20 -17.69 -12.18
C VAL A 192 80.88 -18.43 -11.01
N PRO A 193 80.21 -19.24 -10.17
CA PRO A 193 80.88 -19.92 -9.07
C PRO A 193 81.88 -21.00 -9.52
N GLU A 194 81.58 -21.75 -10.58
CA GLU A 194 82.48 -22.76 -11.13
C GLU A 194 83.69 -22.11 -11.83
N ALA A 195 83.45 -21.07 -12.63
CA ALA A 195 84.51 -20.30 -13.28
C ALA A 195 85.46 -19.64 -12.26
N PHE A 196 84.93 -19.13 -11.14
CA PHE A 196 85.72 -18.57 -10.05
C PHE A 196 86.51 -19.64 -9.30
N HIS A 197 85.91 -20.81 -9.05
CA HIS A 197 86.58 -21.94 -8.42
C HIS A 197 87.77 -22.42 -9.26
N TRP A 198 87.58 -22.61 -10.57
CA TRP A 198 88.66 -22.95 -11.50
C TRP A 198 89.79 -21.92 -11.47
N HIS A 199 89.45 -20.62 -11.52
CA HIS A 199 90.44 -19.54 -11.44
C HIS A 199 91.26 -19.60 -10.15
N ARG A 200 90.61 -19.87 -9.01
CA ARG A 200 91.27 -20.03 -7.71
C ARG A 200 92.23 -21.22 -7.72
N THR A 201 91.85 -22.35 -8.31
CA THR A 201 92.71 -23.54 -8.41
C THR A 201 93.95 -23.28 -9.28
N VAL A 202 93.77 -22.59 -10.42
CA VAL A 202 94.88 -22.20 -11.31
C VAL A 202 95.83 -21.23 -10.59
N LEU A 203 95.29 -20.20 -9.94
CA LEU A 203 96.10 -19.24 -9.16
C LEU A 203 96.86 -19.92 -8.02
N LEU A 204 96.25 -20.85 -7.29
CA LEU A 204 96.92 -21.61 -6.23
C LEU A 204 98.06 -22.49 -6.78
N ARG A 205 97.91 -23.03 -7.99
CA ARG A 205 98.94 -23.83 -8.66
C ARG A 205 100.14 -22.96 -9.06
N ILE A 206 99.89 -21.81 -9.69
CA ILE A 206 100.93 -20.81 -10.03
C ILE A 206 101.61 -20.27 -8.77
N ALA A 207 100.82 -19.97 -7.73
CA ALA A 207 101.30 -19.49 -6.45
C ALA A 207 102.23 -20.49 -5.72
N ARG A 208 102.10 -21.79 -5.99
CA ARG A 208 102.92 -22.84 -5.38
C ARG A 208 104.22 -23.10 -6.15
N SER A 209 104.28 -22.75 -7.44
CA SER A 209 105.48 -22.92 -8.28
C SER A 209 106.37 -21.67 -8.36
N ALA A 210 105.97 -20.54 -7.77
CA ALA A 210 106.72 -19.28 -7.82
C ALA A 210 107.82 -19.24 -6.72
N GLN A 211 109.04 -19.61 -7.10
CA GLN A 211 110.26 -19.51 -6.28
C GLN A 211 110.65 -18.04 -5.97
N ASP A 212 110.05 -17.07 -6.68
CA ASP A 212 110.33 -15.64 -6.55
C ASP A 212 109.56 -14.93 -5.43
N LYS A 213 108.66 -15.63 -4.72
CA LYS A 213 107.83 -15.00 -3.67
C LYS A 213 108.64 -14.50 -2.50
N ASP A 214 109.63 -15.27 -2.06
CA ASP A 214 110.47 -14.88 -0.92
C ASP A 214 111.41 -13.73 -1.31
N THR A 215 111.88 -13.72 -2.57
CA THR A 215 112.71 -12.65 -3.13
C THR A 215 111.93 -11.34 -3.25
N ILE A 216 110.71 -11.38 -3.79
CA ILE A 216 109.83 -10.20 -3.92
C ILE A 216 109.37 -9.73 -2.54
N ALA A 217 109.05 -10.64 -1.61
CA ALA A 217 108.68 -10.29 -0.25
C ALA A 217 109.84 -9.59 0.50
N LYS A 218 111.08 -10.05 0.31
CA LYS A 218 112.28 -9.37 0.81
C LYS A 218 112.44 -7.97 0.21
N CYS A 219 112.35 -7.82 -1.11
CA CYS A 219 112.41 -6.50 -1.74
C CYS A 219 111.31 -5.55 -1.24
N ILE A 220 110.07 -6.04 -1.06
CA ILE A 220 108.98 -5.23 -0.50
C ILE A 220 109.23 -4.88 0.97
N ALA A 221 109.80 -5.80 1.76
CA ALA A 221 110.17 -5.54 3.14
C ALA A 221 111.28 -4.47 3.23
N ASP A 222 112.32 -4.59 2.40
CA ASP A 222 113.43 -3.64 2.34
C ASP A 222 112.95 -2.26 1.88
N LEU A 223 112.06 -2.19 0.87
CA LEU A 223 111.42 -0.95 0.45
C LEU A 223 110.57 -0.31 1.56
N LYS A 224 109.86 -1.11 2.36
CA LYS A 224 109.10 -0.61 3.53
C LYS A 224 110.00 -0.13 4.66
N VAL A 225 111.16 -0.76 4.87
CA VAL A 225 112.14 -0.31 5.86
C VAL A 225 112.78 1.00 5.39
N LEU A 226 113.20 1.08 4.13
CA LEU A 226 113.73 2.31 3.52
C LEU A 226 112.71 3.45 3.58
N SER A 227 111.43 3.20 3.28
CA SER A 227 110.39 4.25 3.37
C SER A 227 110.19 4.75 4.80
N LYS A 228 110.24 3.86 5.80
CA LYS A 228 110.16 4.25 7.22
C LYS A 228 111.40 5.00 7.70
N THR A 229 112.59 4.62 7.22
CA THR A 229 113.86 5.29 7.57
C THR A 229 113.98 6.66 6.90
N ALA A 230 113.44 6.81 5.68
CA ALA A 230 113.31 8.09 4.98
C ALA A 230 112.29 9.02 5.67
N GLN A 231 111.19 8.48 6.22
CA GLN A 231 110.22 9.25 7.02
C GLN A 231 110.73 9.65 8.41
N ALA A 232 111.78 9.03 8.94
CA ALA A 232 112.36 9.35 10.25
C ALA A 232 113.53 10.36 10.19
N ARG A 233 113.96 10.77 8.98
CA ARG A 233 114.98 11.81 8.73
C ARG A 233 114.38 13.11 8.15
N ALA A 234 113.05 13.21 8.07
CA ALA A 234 112.27 14.40 7.75
C ALA A 234 111.45 14.79 8.99
#